data_AF-A0AAD6V526-F1
#
_entry.id   AF-A0AAD6V526-F1
#
_cell.length_a   1.000
_cell.length_b   1.000
_cell.length_c   1.000
_cell.angle_alpha   90.00
_cell.angle_beta   90.00
_cell.angle_gamma   90.00
#
_symmetry.space_group_name_H-M   'P 1'
#
loop_
_entity.id
_entity.type
_entity.pdbx_description
1 polymer ?
#
loop_
_entity_poly.entity_id
_entity_poly.type
_entity_poly.pdbx_seq_one_letter_code
_entity_poly.pdbx_strand_id
1 'polypeptide(L)'
;MDQDLPFLTFHAFSSKPNGDILGGVPLGTVLDTCYVAAGNKSGKLCDSEEADIDDTDADALLVPGRYQFVVVQDGGGLDQDYDLCTTFAAWKPPTYIRHRWQNGDGNYDMPFTSKSEVSMAVKIQDKRCIVSGATTGLRASHMMPKSAENWVEDHYNILLGYGGDPKEELDSTCNEVALRADLNGQGLDHDVFFFVPYAGSVTALFVDNKSLDLASRYHFVHTPFPDRIRRGYLFVRFAWNVFKHWGSMLDAVQKRKDKRKKDEDKRKRDEDRRKRDEDRRKHGGNKRKRDDGPDGGTTREAMLVYPTPIVTYAI
;
A
#
# COMPACT_ATOMS: atom_id res chain seq x y z
N MET A 1 -3.80 15.37 19.85
CA MET A 1 -4.12 14.41 18.77
C MET A 1 -4.40 15.18 17.50
N ASP A 2 -3.57 14.95 16.50
CA ASP A 2 -3.50 15.68 15.24
C ASP A 2 -4.62 15.18 14.30
N GLN A 3 -5.84 15.71 14.47
CA GLN A 3 -7.07 15.21 13.81
C GLN A 3 -7.10 15.37 12.28
N ASP A 4 -6.05 15.92 11.66
CA ASP A 4 -6.04 16.28 10.24
C ASP A 4 -5.17 15.36 9.35
N LEU A 5 -4.43 14.39 9.90
CA LEU A 5 -3.61 13.50 9.06
C LEU A 5 -4.51 12.51 8.30
N PRO A 6 -4.36 12.41 6.97
CA PRO A 6 -5.15 11.46 6.21
C PRO A 6 -4.61 10.04 6.44
N PHE A 7 -5.50 9.06 6.36
CA PHE A 7 -5.24 7.69 6.76
C PHE A 7 -5.45 6.74 5.58
N LEU A 8 -4.65 5.66 5.50
CA LEU A 8 -4.95 4.55 4.60
C LEU A 8 -6.32 4.01 4.99
N THR A 9 -7.25 4.04 4.04
CA THR A 9 -8.63 3.66 4.27
C THR A 9 -8.95 2.46 3.42
N PHE A 10 -9.41 1.40 4.05
CA PHE A 10 -9.93 0.23 3.36
C PHE A 10 -11.42 0.09 3.64
N HIS A 11 -12.17 -0.13 2.56
CA HIS A 11 -13.59 -0.45 2.65
C HIS A 11 -13.77 -1.95 2.86
N ALA A 12 -14.44 -2.32 3.96
CA ALA A 12 -14.89 -3.70 4.15
C ALA A 12 -16.22 -3.89 3.41
N PHE A 13 -16.24 -4.75 2.38
CA PHE A 13 -17.48 -5.10 1.70
C PHE A 13 -18.13 -6.30 2.40
N SER A 14 -19.21 -6.02 3.11
CA SER A 14 -20.02 -7.05 3.76
C SER A 14 -20.96 -7.71 2.75
N SER A 15 -20.70 -8.96 2.39
CA SER A 15 -21.79 -9.96 2.32
C SER A 15 -21.25 -11.38 2.14
N LYS A 16 -21.46 -12.24 3.14
CA LYS A 16 -21.73 -13.65 2.81
C LYS A 16 -23.14 -13.76 2.21
N PRO A 17 -23.41 -14.79 1.37
CA PRO A 17 -24.76 -15.05 0.85
C PRO A 17 -25.85 -15.25 1.92
N ASN A 18 -25.45 -15.53 3.17
CA ASN A 18 -26.34 -15.77 4.31
C ASN A 18 -26.62 -14.52 5.18
N GLY A 19 -26.05 -13.35 4.85
CA GLY A 19 -26.26 -12.11 5.61
C GLY A 19 -25.29 -11.88 6.78
N ASP A 20 -24.34 -12.78 7.04
CA ASP A 20 -23.28 -12.51 8.03
C ASP A 20 -22.28 -11.48 7.49
N ILE A 21 -21.90 -10.53 8.34
CA ILE A 21 -20.88 -9.52 8.08
C ILE A 21 -19.50 -10.21 8.15
N LEU A 22 -18.90 -10.54 7.00
CA LEU A 22 -17.43 -10.63 6.89
C LEU A 22 -16.89 -9.20 6.86
N GLY A 23 -16.99 -8.52 7.99
CA GLY A 23 -16.44 -7.19 8.16
C GLY A 23 -14.94 -7.32 8.39
N GLY A 24 -14.14 -6.67 7.56
CA GLY A 24 -12.72 -6.51 7.81
C GLY A 24 -11.87 -6.66 6.57
N VAL A 25 -10.58 -6.40 6.76
CA VAL A 25 -9.53 -6.62 5.76
C VAL A 25 -8.54 -7.57 6.39
N PRO A 26 -7.98 -8.54 5.64
CA PRO A 26 -6.94 -9.39 6.19
C PRO A 26 -5.79 -8.57 6.76
N LEU A 27 -5.39 -8.88 8.00
CA LEU A 27 -4.30 -8.22 8.72
C LEU A 27 -3.05 -8.14 7.85
N GLY A 28 -2.67 -9.25 7.23
CA GLY A 28 -1.48 -9.26 6.40
C GLY A 28 -1.59 -8.42 5.14
N THR A 29 -2.79 -8.23 4.55
CA THR A 29 -2.96 -7.28 3.43
C THR A 29 -2.63 -5.86 3.87
N VAL A 30 -3.07 -5.46 5.07
CA VAL A 30 -2.82 -4.13 5.62
C VAL A 30 -1.34 -3.96 5.93
N LEU A 31 -0.73 -4.95 6.58
CA LEU A 31 0.71 -4.97 6.83
C LEU A 31 1.51 -4.86 5.53
N ASP A 32 1.11 -5.56 4.47
CA ASP A 32 1.78 -5.49 3.17
C ASP A 32 1.61 -4.12 2.51
N THR A 33 0.45 -3.48 2.63
CA THR A 33 0.24 -2.11 2.16
C THR A 33 1.13 -1.12 2.91
N CYS A 34 1.18 -1.20 4.24
CA CYS A 34 2.06 -0.37 5.06
C CYS A 34 3.54 -0.63 4.74
N TYR A 35 3.93 -1.88 4.56
CA TYR A 35 5.28 -2.26 4.14
C TYR A 35 5.69 -1.61 2.83
N VAL A 36 4.83 -1.65 1.80
CA VAL A 36 5.07 -0.98 0.51
C VAL A 36 5.18 0.54 0.69
N ALA A 37 4.25 1.15 1.42
CA ALA A 37 4.22 2.59 1.68
C ALA A 37 5.46 3.06 2.48
N ALA A 38 5.98 2.24 3.38
CA ALA A 38 7.18 2.50 4.17
C ALA A 38 8.49 2.20 3.41
N GLY A 39 8.42 1.93 2.11
CA GLY A 39 9.61 1.63 1.30
C GLY A 39 10.24 0.27 1.62
N ASN A 40 9.40 -0.74 1.87
CA ASN A 40 9.78 -2.11 2.22
C ASN A 40 10.41 -2.25 3.61
N LYS A 41 10.04 -1.38 4.54
CA LYS A 41 10.45 -1.50 5.94
C LYS A 41 9.44 -2.36 6.70
N SER A 42 9.94 -3.36 7.41
CA SER A 42 9.12 -4.20 8.28
C SER A 42 8.60 -3.39 9.46
N GLY A 43 7.40 -3.73 9.92
CA GLY A 43 6.76 -3.06 11.03
C GLY A 43 5.58 -3.86 11.56
N LYS A 44 4.93 -3.28 12.57
CA LYS A 44 3.78 -3.86 13.27
C LYS A 44 2.63 -2.88 13.30
N LEU A 45 1.42 -3.39 13.54
CA LEU A 45 0.24 -2.55 13.77
C LEU A 45 -0.07 -2.49 15.27
N CYS A 46 -0.34 -1.29 15.76
CA CYS A 46 -0.82 -1.04 17.12
C CYS A 46 -2.24 -0.46 17.03
N ASP A 47 -3.15 -0.92 17.88
CA ASP A 47 -4.45 -0.25 18.05
C ASP A 47 -4.25 1.09 18.79
N SER A 48 -5.24 1.97 18.75
CA SER A 48 -5.41 3.21 19.50
C SER A 48 -5.17 3.11 21.01
N GLU A 49 -5.24 1.92 21.61
CA GLU A 49 -4.87 1.65 23.01
C GLU A 49 -3.37 1.26 23.18
N GLU A 50 -2.56 1.39 22.13
CA GLU A 50 -1.13 1.03 22.07
C GLU A 50 -0.82 -0.46 22.31
N ALA A 51 -1.83 -1.33 22.26
CA ALA A 51 -1.64 -2.77 22.27
C ALA A 51 -1.10 -3.25 20.91
N ASP A 52 -0.01 -4.02 20.95
CA ASP A 52 0.55 -4.70 19.78
C ASP A 52 -0.49 -5.70 19.24
N ILE A 53 -0.77 -5.63 17.94
CA ILE A 53 -1.62 -6.62 17.29
C ILE A 53 -0.76 -7.83 16.96
N ASP A 54 -1.16 -8.97 17.50
CA ASP A 54 -0.53 -10.24 17.21
C ASP A 54 -0.56 -10.52 15.69
N ASP A 55 0.62 -10.47 15.08
CA ASP A 55 0.81 -10.67 13.65
C ASP A 55 1.03 -12.15 13.28
N THR A 56 0.93 -13.06 14.26
CA THR A 56 1.07 -14.51 14.03
C THR A 56 -0.06 -15.07 13.16
N ASP A 57 -1.26 -14.49 13.23
CA ASP A 57 -2.37 -14.82 12.34
C ASP A 57 -2.58 -13.73 11.30
N ALA A 58 -1.74 -13.75 10.26
CA ALA A 58 -1.81 -12.80 9.16
C ALA A 58 -3.07 -12.95 8.28
N ASP A 59 -3.90 -13.97 8.53
CA ASP A 59 -5.21 -14.19 7.91
C ASP A 59 -6.36 -13.76 8.83
N ALA A 60 -6.07 -13.26 10.04
CA ALA A 60 -7.07 -12.61 10.87
C ALA A 60 -7.68 -11.41 10.14
N LEU A 61 -9.01 -11.27 10.21
CA LEU A 61 -9.69 -10.09 9.69
C LEU A 61 -9.62 -8.96 10.71
N LEU A 62 -9.09 -7.83 10.31
CA LEU A 62 -9.07 -6.64 11.15
C LEU A 62 -10.47 -6.08 11.30
N VAL A 63 -10.87 -5.85 12.54
CA VAL A 63 -12.11 -5.15 12.85
C VAL A 63 -12.03 -3.68 12.41
N PRO A 64 -13.15 -3.05 12.07
CA PRO A 64 -13.17 -1.61 11.80
C PRO A 64 -12.58 -0.83 12.98
N GLY A 65 -11.61 0.03 12.70
CA GLY A 65 -10.81 0.67 13.74
C GLY A 65 -9.72 1.58 13.20
N ARG A 66 -9.02 2.24 14.13
CA ARG A 66 -7.85 3.09 13.84
C ARG A 66 -6.61 2.40 14.34
N TYR A 67 -5.64 2.18 13.46
CA TYR A 67 -4.39 1.56 13.85
C TYR A 67 -3.20 2.40 13.40
N GLN A 68 -2.09 2.23 14.07
CA GLN A 68 -0.83 2.88 13.76
C GLN A 68 0.17 1.83 13.28
N PHE A 69 0.82 2.09 12.14
CA PHE A 69 1.95 1.28 11.70
C PHE A 69 3.24 1.85 12.28
N VAL A 70 4.04 0.99 12.91
CA VAL A 70 5.33 1.36 13.48
C VAL A 70 6.42 0.49 12.86
N VAL A 71 7.44 1.12 12.30
CA VAL A 71 8.58 0.40 11.70
C VAL A 71 9.46 -0.16 12.80
N VAL A 72 9.88 -1.41 12.63
CA VAL A 72 10.83 -2.08 13.53
C VAL A 72 12.22 -2.02 12.90
N GLN A 73 13.19 -1.45 13.62
CA GLN A 73 14.58 -1.36 13.20
C GLN A 73 15.34 -2.65 13.47
N ASP A 74 16.42 -2.85 12.71
CA ASP A 74 17.41 -3.90 12.95
C ASP A 74 18.04 -3.70 14.34
N GLY A 75 17.61 -4.52 15.32
CA GLY A 75 17.98 -4.37 16.73
C GLY A 75 16.79 -4.21 17.69
N GLY A 76 15.56 -4.21 17.17
CA GLY A 76 14.33 -4.21 17.98
C GLY A 76 13.86 -2.83 18.45
N GLY A 77 14.53 -1.76 18.01
CA GLY A 77 14.05 -0.39 18.22
C GLY A 77 12.83 -0.08 17.35
N LEU A 78 11.97 0.81 17.82
CA LEU A 78 10.83 1.32 17.04
C LEU A 78 11.23 2.63 16.37
N ASP A 79 11.03 2.71 15.05
CA ASP A 79 11.19 3.93 14.26
C ASP A 79 9.81 4.52 13.96
N GLN A 80 9.52 5.68 14.56
CA GLN A 80 8.31 6.43 14.29
C GLN A 80 8.54 7.56 13.26
N ASP A 81 9.78 7.78 12.80
CA ASP A 81 10.16 8.88 11.90
C ASP A 81 10.70 8.36 10.56
N TYR A 82 10.17 7.25 10.05
CA TYR A 82 10.55 6.67 8.77
C TYR A 82 9.92 7.42 7.59
N ASP A 83 10.66 7.56 6.49
CA ASP A 83 10.15 8.20 5.27
C ASP A 83 9.22 7.28 4.49
N LEU A 84 8.23 7.90 3.85
CA LEU A 84 7.24 7.23 3.02
C LEU A 84 7.67 7.24 1.57
N CYS A 85 7.45 6.12 0.92
CA CYS A 85 7.42 6.06 -0.53
C CYS A 85 6.06 6.59 -1.00
N THR A 86 6.06 7.60 -1.86
CA THR A 86 4.83 8.30 -2.26
C THR A 86 4.38 7.95 -3.67
N THR A 87 5.24 7.36 -4.48
CA THR A 87 4.96 6.99 -5.87
C THR A 87 5.60 5.66 -6.23
N PHE A 88 4.95 4.91 -7.12
CA PHE A 88 5.51 3.67 -7.64
C PHE A 88 6.84 3.88 -8.36
N ALA A 89 6.99 4.97 -9.11
CA ALA A 89 8.23 5.29 -9.84
C ALA A 89 9.45 5.45 -8.91
N ALA A 90 9.26 5.94 -7.68
CA ALA A 90 10.31 6.10 -6.69
C ALA A 90 10.49 4.86 -5.78
N TRP A 91 9.54 3.93 -5.81
CA TRP A 91 9.58 2.72 -5.02
C TRP A 91 10.60 1.75 -5.60
N LYS A 92 11.51 1.24 -4.77
CA LYS A 92 12.42 0.17 -5.18
C LYS A 92 11.83 -1.15 -4.69
N PRO A 93 11.81 -2.22 -5.50
CA PRO A 93 11.29 -3.49 -5.01
C PRO A 93 12.25 -4.11 -3.99
N PRO A 94 11.76 -4.90 -3.02
CA PRO A 94 12.64 -5.63 -2.11
C PRO A 94 13.35 -6.76 -2.86
N THR A 95 14.54 -7.15 -2.39
CA THR A 95 15.28 -8.31 -2.92
C THR A 95 14.51 -9.62 -2.71
N TYR A 96 13.73 -9.70 -1.62
CA TYR A 96 12.90 -10.85 -1.30
C TYR A 96 11.48 -10.39 -0.99
N ILE A 97 10.49 -10.97 -1.68
CA ILE A 97 9.07 -10.76 -1.34
C ILE A 97 8.73 -11.49 -0.05
N ARG A 98 7.77 -10.98 0.72
CA ARG A 98 7.37 -11.59 1.99
C ARG A 98 6.81 -13.00 1.74
N HIS A 99 7.05 -13.91 2.69
CA HIS A 99 6.73 -15.34 2.55
C HIS A 99 5.29 -15.63 2.09
N ARG A 100 4.29 -14.87 2.56
CA ARG A 100 2.88 -15.05 2.14
C ARG A 100 2.63 -14.84 0.64
N TRP A 101 3.51 -14.11 -0.05
CA TRP A 101 3.47 -13.92 -1.49
C TRP A 101 4.24 -15.01 -2.25
N GLN A 102 4.91 -15.93 -1.55
CA GLN A 102 5.79 -16.97 -2.12
C GLN A 102 5.06 -18.30 -2.44
N ASN A 103 3.78 -18.31 -2.82
CA ASN A 103 3.06 -19.56 -3.16
C ASN A 103 3.26 -19.99 -4.63
N GLY A 104 3.79 -21.20 -4.86
CA GLY A 104 4.01 -21.87 -6.18
C GLY A 104 4.94 -21.16 -7.21
N ASP A 105 6.09 -21.74 -7.57
CA ASP A 105 6.92 -21.25 -8.70
C ASP A 105 6.70 -22.23 -9.86
N GLY A 106 5.73 -21.94 -10.72
CA GLY A 106 5.54 -22.71 -11.93
C GLY A 106 6.62 -22.34 -12.95
N ASN A 107 7.36 -23.33 -13.41
CA ASN A 107 8.48 -23.15 -14.31
C ASN A 107 8.04 -23.38 -15.76
N TYR A 108 7.43 -22.37 -16.40
CA TYR A 108 7.07 -22.46 -17.82
C TYR A 108 7.16 -21.10 -18.50
N ASP A 109 8.27 -20.87 -19.19
CA ASP A 109 8.37 -19.83 -20.20
C ASP A 109 8.19 -20.47 -21.58
N MET A 110 7.28 -19.93 -22.38
CA MET A 110 7.10 -20.33 -23.77
C MET A 110 7.50 -19.12 -24.63
N PRO A 111 8.44 -19.26 -25.58
CA PRO A 111 8.81 -18.14 -26.42
C PRO A 111 7.64 -17.78 -27.34
N PHE A 112 7.22 -16.51 -27.32
CA PHE A 112 6.22 -15.96 -28.23
C PHE A 112 6.83 -14.86 -29.08
N THR A 113 6.37 -14.71 -30.32
CA THR A 113 6.94 -13.75 -31.27
C THR A 113 6.13 -12.45 -31.35
N SER A 114 4.94 -12.39 -30.75
CA SER A 114 4.09 -11.20 -30.74
C SER A 114 3.13 -11.11 -29.54
N LYS A 115 2.74 -9.88 -29.20
CA LYS A 115 1.72 -9.55 -28.19
C LYS A 115 0.38 -10.26 -28.41
N SER A 116 -0.05 -10.38 -29.67
CA SER A 116 -1.28 -11.06 -30.04
C SER A 116 -1.23 -12.55 -29.72
N GLU A 117 -0.08 -13.19 -29.92
CA GLU A 117 0.13 -14.61 -29.61
C GLU A 117 0.09 -14.84 -28.11
N VAL A 118 0.75 -13.98 -27.31
CA VAL A 118 0.73 -14.05 -25.84
C VAL A 118 -0.70 -13.95 -25.32
N SER A 119 -1.43 -12.91 -25.74
CA SER A 119 -2.82 -12.71 -25.29
C SER A 119 -3.74 -13.88 -25.68
N MET A 120 -3.52 -14.47 -26.86
CA MET A 120 -4.25 -15.65 -27.30
C MET A 120 -3.88 -16.89 -26.48
N ALA A 121 -2.58 -17.10 -26.23
CA ALA A 121 -2.07 -18.20 -25.43
C ALA A 121 -2.63 -18.16 -24.00
N VAL A 122 -2.63 -17.00 -23.34
CA VAL A 122 -3.22 -16.80 -22.00
C VAL A 122 -4.68 -17.23 -21.98
N LYS A 123 -5.49 -16.79 -22.95
CA LYS A 123 -6.92 -17.15 -23.02
C LYS A 123 -7.13 -18.64 -23.25
N ILE A 124 -6.30 -19.27 -24.09
CA ILE A 124 -6.36 -20.71 -24.37
C ILE A 124 -5.96 -21.53 -23.13
N GLN A 125 -4.93 -21.09 -22.40
CA GLN A 125 -4.43 -21.77 -21.21
C GLN A 125 -5.39 -21.62 -20.03
N ASP A 126 -5.85 -20.39 -19.74
CA ASP A 126 -6.71 -20.11 -18.58
C ASP A 126 -8.15 -20.57 -18.79
N LYS A 127 -8.65 -20.51 -20.04
CA LYS A 127 -10.00 -20.93 -20.48
C LYS A 127 -11.17 -20.16 -19.87
N ARG A 128 -10.97 -19.48 -18.74
CA ARG A 128 -11.97 -18.77 -17.97
C ARG A 128 -11.35 -17.59 -17.22
N CYS A 129 -12.20 -16.65 -16.82
CA CYS A 129 -11.82 -15.57 -15.94
C CYS A 129 -11.45 -16.11 -14.56
N ILE A 130 -10.26 -15.77 -14.05
CA ILE A 130 -9.80 -16.26 -12.74
C ILE A 130 -10.61 -15.72 -11.54
N VAL A 131 -11.40 -14.66 -11.73
CA VAL A 131 -12.27 -14.09 -10.68
C VAL A 131 -13.71 -14.58 -10.81
N SER A 132 -14.31 -14.48 -12.01
CA SER A 132 -15.74 -14.76 -12.22
C SER A 132 -16.05 -16.17 -12.73
N GLY A 133 -15.03 -16.92 -13.19
CA GLY A 133 -15.23 -18.20 -13.86
C GLY A 133 -15.85 -18.13 -15.26
N ALA A 134 -16.19 -16.94 -15.76
CA ALA A 134 -16.78 -16.75 -17.08
C ALA A 134 -15.84 -17.25 -18.19
N THR A 135 -16.36 -17.93 -19.20
CA THR A 135 -15.58 -18.48 -20.34
C THR A 135 -15.60 -17.57 -21.58
N THR A 136 -16.43 -16.53 -21.58
CA THR A 136 -16.60 -15.58 -22.68
C THR A 136 -16.16 -14.17 -22.27
N GLY A 137 -15.87 -13.31 -23.25
CA GLY A 137 -15.46 -11.93 -22.99
C GLY A 137 -14.10 -11.81 -22.31
N LEU A 138 -13.22 -12.81 -22.51
CA LEU A 138 -11.91 -12.87 -21.88
C LEU A 138 -10.92 -11.86 -22.49
N ARG A 139 -10.20 -11.18 -21.61
CA ARG A 139 -9.09 -10.29 -21.90
C ARG A 139 -7.87 -10.77 -21.12
N ALA A 140 -6.71 -10.74 -21.75
CA ALA A 140 -5.47 -10.99 -21.05
C ALA A 140 -5.07 -9.70 -20.32
N SER A 141 -4.75 -9.82 -19.03
CA SER A 141 -4.62 -8.72 -18.09
C SER A 141 -3.26 -8.82 -17.43
N HIS A 142 -2.48 -7.74 -17.50
CA HIS A 142 -1.11 -7.77 -17.01
C HIS A 142 -1.08 -7.64 -15.49
N MET A 143 -0.26 -8.45 -14.84
CA MET A 143 0.06 -8.28 -13.42
C MET A 143 0.97 -7.05 -13.30
N MET A 144 2.20 -7.08 -13.83
CA MET A 144 2.98 -5.85 -13.99
C MET A 144 2.37 -4.99 -15.11
N PRO A 145 1.79 -3.82 -14.80
CA PRO A 145 1.14 -3.00 -15.80
C PRO A 145 2.14 -2.51 -16.85
N LYS A 146 1.72 -2.46 -18.12
CA LYS A 146 2.52 -1.89 -19.21
C LYS A 146 2.91 -0.43 -18.99
N SER A 147 2.06 0.33 -18.30
CA SER A 147 2.37 1.71 -17.92
C SER A 147 3.51 1.85 -16.91
N ALA A 148 4.00 0.73 -16.36
CA ALA A 148 5.17 0.67 -15.51
C ALA A 148 6.48 0.36 -16.26
N GLU A 149 6.49 0.32 -17.61
CA GLU A 149 7.64 -0.13 -18.42
C GLU A 149 8.98 0.49 -17.99
N ASN A 150 9.05 1.81 -17.85
CA ASN A 150 10.28 2.49 -17.40
C ASN A 150 10.76 2.02 -16.02
N TRP A 151 9.82 1.79 -15.10
CA TRP A 151 10.18 1.29 -13.77
C TRP A 151 10.69 -0.14 -13.84
N VAL A 152 10.10 -0.96 -14.72
CA VAL A 152 10.52 -2.34 -14.93
C VAL A 152 11.93 -2.37 -15.52
N GLU A 153 12.25 -1.55 -16.52
CA GLU A 153 13.61 -1.43 -17.07
C GLU A 153 14.66 -1.18 -15.98
N ASP A 154 14.37 -0.30 -15.01
CA ASP A 154 15.29 0.08 -13.94
C ASP A 154 15.42 -0.97 -12.82
N HIS A 155 14.36 -1.76 -12.57
CA HIS A 155 14.25 -2.58 -11.33
C HIS A 155 14.01 -4.07 -11.56
N TYR A 156 13.84 -4.53 -12.80
CA TYR A 156 13.51 -5.92 -13.16
C TYR A 156 14.42 -6.95 -12.47
N ASN A 157 15.73 -6.73 -12.55
CA ASN A 157 16.74 -7.66 -12.03
C ASN A 157 16.75 -7.76 -10.50
N ILE A 158 16.25 -6.74 -9.78
CA ILE A 158 16.26 -6.72 -8.31
C ILE A 158 15.24 -7.71 -7.74
N LEU A 159 14.04 -7.74 -8.30
CA LEU A 159 12.93 -8.53 -7.78
C LEU A 159 12.93 -9.96 -8.32
N LEU A 160 13.30 -10.11 -9.59
CA LEU A 160 13.10 -11.36 -10.31
C LEU A 160 14.39 -12.16 -10.45
N GLY A 161 15.56 -11.51 -10.29
CA GLY A 161 16.86 -12.20 -10.28
C GLY A 161 17.22 -12.91 -11.58
N TYR A 162 16.47 -12.68 -12.67
CA TYR A 162 16.69 -13.32 -13.97
C TYR A 162 17.39 -12.36 -14.93
N GLY A 163 18.38 -12.85 -15.68
CA GLY A 163 19.08 -12.09 -16.72
C GLY A 163 18.32 -11.96 -18.05
N GLY A 164 16.98 -11.99 -18.02
CA GLY A 164 16.13 -11.82 -19.21
C GLY A 164 15.97 -10.36 -19.62
N ASP A 165 15.48 -10.11 -20.83
CA ASP A 165 15.12 -8.76 -21.28
C ASP A 165 13.82 -8.31 -20.58
N PRO A 166 13.83 -7.22 -19.79
CA PRO A 166 12.64 -6.69 -19.13
C PRO A 166 11.44 -6.47 -20.06
N LYS A 167 11.67 -6.14 -21.33
CA LYS A 167 10.61 -5.88 -22.32
C LYS A 167 9.91 -7.14 -22.77
N GLU A 168 10.67 -8.21 -23.00
CA GLU A 168 10.11 -9.51 -23.37
C GLU A 168 9.25 -10.07 -22.22
N GLU A 169 9.70 -9.84 -20.99
CA GLU A 169 9.05 -10.34 -19.78
C GLU A 169 7.76 -9.59 -19.43
N LEU A 170 7.65 -8.32 -19.83
CA LEU A 170 6.39 -7.57 -19.76
C LEU A 170 5.29 -8.19 -20.62
N ASP A 171 5.66 -8.70 -21.80
CA ASP A 171 4.79 -9.39 -22.76
C ASP A 171 4.92 -10.92 -22.65
N SER A 172 5.12 -11.46 -21.44
CA SER A 172 5.14 -12.91 -21.19
C SER A 172 3.78 -13.43 -20.70
N THR A 173 3.46 -14.69 -21.02
CA THR A 173 2.32 -15.39 -20.42
C THR A 173 2.44 -15.55 -18.91
N CYS A 174 3.66 -15.44 -18.38
CA CYS A 174 3.94 -15.39 -16.94
C CYS A 174 3.44 -14.10 -16.28
N ASN A 175 3.27 -13.02 -17.05
CA ASN A 175 2.81 -11.72 -16.57
C ASN A 175 1.31 -11.46 -16.83
N GLU A 176 0.60 -12.39 -17.48
CA GLU A 176 -0.79 -12.17 -17.90
C GLU A 176 -1.76 -13.25 -17.43
N VAL A 177 -2.93 -12.83 -16.93
CA VAL A 177 -4.06 -13.71 -16.59
C VAL A 177 -5.31 -13.34 -17.37
N ALA A 178 -6.18 -14.32 -17.63
CA ALA A 178 -7.48 -14.08 -18.25
C ALA A 178 -8.48 -13.51 -17.24
N LEU A 179 -9.02 -12.33 -17.55
CA LEU A 179 -10.15 -11.72 -16.84
C LEU A 179 -11.30 -11.42 -17.79
N ARG A 180 -12.53 -11.36 -17.26
CA ARG A 180 -13.68 -10.85 -18.00
C ARG A 180 -13.46 -9.35 -18.28
N ALA A 181 -13.94 -8.85 -19.41
CA ALA A 181 -13.63 -7.49 -19.88
C ALA A 181 -13.93 -6.37 -18.85
N ASP A 182 -15.02 -6.48 -18.10
CA ASP A 182 -15.39 -5.55 -17.01
C ASP A 182 -14.42 -5.62 -15.82
N LEU A 183 -13.99 -6.83 -15.43
CA LEU A 183 -13.02 -7.07 -14.36
C LEU A 183 -11.59 -6.71 -14.76
N ASN A 184 -11.24 -6.77 -16.04
CA ASN A 184 -9.94 -6.28 -16.51
C ASN A 184 -9.92 -4.75 -16.52
N GLY A 185 -10.70 -4.15 -17.44
CA GLY A 185 -10.64 -2.71 -17.72
C GLY A 185 -11.11 -1.90 -16.53
N GLN A 186 -12.40 -1.98 -16.19
CA GLN A 186 -12.97 -1.19 -15.09
C GLN A 186 -12.54 -1.70 -13.71
N GLY A 187 -12.15 -2.97 -13.59
CA GLY A 187 -11.70 -3.58 -12.34
C GLY A 187 -10.22 -3.34 -12.08
N LEU A 188 -9.38 -4.28 -12.54
CA LEU A 188 -7.97 -4.34 -12.19
C LEU A 188 -7.18 -3.11 -12.68
N ASP A 189 -7.41 -2.65 -13.91
CA ASP A 189 -6.67 -1.52 -14.52
C ASP A 189 -7.08 -0.13 -14.00
N HIS A 190 -8.23 -0.02 -13.32
CA HIS A 190 -8.66 1.20 -12.62
C HIS A 190 -8.56 1.05 -11.09
N ASP A 191 -7.76 0.09 -10.61
CA ASP A 191 -7.40 -0.08 -9.21
C ASP A 191 -8.61 -0.29 -8.27
N VAL A 192 -9.70 -0.86 -8.78
CA VAL A 192 -10.95 -1.10 -8.03
C VAL A 192 -10.82 -2.28 -7.07
N PHE A 193 -10.04 -3.30 -7.45
CA PHE A 193 -9.73 -4.44 -6.61
C PHE A 193 -8.29 -4.91 -6.79
N PHE A 194 -7.77 -5.57 -5.77
CA PHE A 194 -6.42 -6.09 -5.72
C PHE A 194 -6.45 -7.61 -5.66
N PHE A 195 -5.34 -8.24 -6.05
CA PHE A 195 -5.08 -9.63 -5.70
C PHE A 195 -4.16 -9.66 -4.49
N VAL A 196 -4.58 -10.39 -3.46
CA VAL A 196 -3.84 -10.50 -2.19
C VAL A 196 -3.79 -11.96 -1.73
N PRO A 197 -2.69 -12.41 -1.11
CA PRO A 197 -2.68 -13.68 -0.40
C PRO A 197 -3.67 -13.61 0.77
N TYR A 198 -4.46 -14.66 0.96
CA TYR A 198 -5.35 -14.82 2.09
C TYR A 198 -5.74 -16.29 2.23
N ALA A 199 -5.62 -16.84 3.45
CA ALA A 199 -5.98 -18.22 3.78
C ALA A 199 -5.32 -19.25 2.84
N GLY A 200 -4.02 -19.05 2.55
CA GLY A 200 -3.23 -19.93 1.68
C GLY A 200 -3.53 -19.82 0.17
N SER A 201 -4.42 -18.93 -0.26
CA SER A 201 -4.76 -18.73 -1.68
C SER A 201 -4.63 -17.26 -2.08
N VAL A 202 -4.65 -16.97 -3.39
CA VAL A 202 -4.81 -15.60 -3.88
C VAL A 202 -6.30 -15.26 -3.90
N THR A 203 -6.64 -14.05 -3.49
CA THR A 203 -8.01 -13.59 -3.31
C THR A 203 -8.20 -12.23 -3.94
N ALA A 204 -9.33 -12.02 -4.61
CA ALA A 204 -9.72 -10.71 -5.14
C ALA A 204 -10.33 -9.85 -4.02
N LEU A 205 -9.64 -8.80 -3.61
CA LEU A 205 -10.07 -7.88 -2.57
C LEU A 205 -10.47 -6.54 -3.19
N PHE A 206 -11.76 -6.21 -3.17
CA PHE A 206 -12.24 -4.89 -3.58
C PHE A 206 -11.98 -3.88 -2.47
N VAL A 207 -11.36 -2.76 -2.80
CA VAL A 207 -10.93 -1.73 -1.83
C VAL A 207 -11.66 -0.41 -2.00
N ASP A 208 -12.55 -0.31 -3.00
CA ASP A 208 -13.20 0.93 -3.43
C ASP A 208 -14.71 0.74 -3.63
N ASN A 209 -15.51 1.69 -3.17
CA ASN A 209 -16.97 1.75 -3.37
C ASN A 209 -17.38 2.15 -4.80
N LYS A 210 -16.45 2.52 -5.69
CA LYS A 210 -16.74 2.88 -7.09
C LYS A 210 -17.42 1.77 -7.90
N SER A 211 -17.35 0.52 -7.45
CA SER A 211 -17.97 -0.60 -8.16
C SER A 211 -18.66 -1.58 -7.21
N LEU A 212 -19.67 -1.09 -6.47
CA LEU A 212 -20.48 -1.90 -5.55
C LEU A 212 -21.05 -3.17 -6.20
N ASP A 213 -21.46 -3.10 -7.47
CA ASP A 213 -22.00 -4.27 -8.19
C ASP A 213 -20.96 -5.36 -8.42
N LEU A 214 -19.70 -5.00 -8.65
CA LEU A 214 -18.61 -5.96 -8.78
C LEU A 214 -18.16 -6.45 -7.41
N ALA A 215 -18.03 -5.55 -6.43
CA ALA A 215 -17.64 -5.89 -5.07
C ALA A 215 -18.64 -6.85 -4.41
N SER A 216 -19.95 -6.62 -4.54
CA SER A 216 -20.98 -7.50 -3.99
C SER A 216 -20.94 -8.93 -4.53
N ARG A 217 -20.35 -9.15 -5.72
CA ARG A 217 -20.25 -10.47 -6.36
C ARG A 217 -18.89 -11.12 -6.18
N TYR A 218 -17.83 -10.32 -6.17
CA TYR A 218 -16.46 -10.82 -6.33
C TYR A 218 -15.50 -10.37 -5.23
N HIS A 219 -15.96 -9.59 -4.24
CA HIS A 219 -15.17 -9.32 -3.06
C HIS A 219 -14.89 -10.62 -2.32
N PHE A 220 -13.64 -10.82 -1.97
CA PHE A 220 -13.16 -11.96 -1.20
C PHE A 220 -13.27 -13.32 -1.92
N VAL A 221 -13.37 -13.32 -3.25
CA VAL A 221 -13.37 -14.57 -4.03
C VAL A 221 -11.94 -15.08 -4.16
N HIS A 222 -11.72 -16.33 -3.73
CA HIS A 222 -10.48 -17.06 -4.01
C HIS A 222 -10.32 -17.30 -5.50
N THR A 223 -9.14 -16.98 -6.02
CA THR A 223 -8.84 -17.07 -7.44
C THR A 223 -7.85 -18.20 -7.70
N PRO A 224 -8.14 -19.11 -8.66
CA PRO A 224 -7.20 -20.15 -9.05
C PRO A 224 -6.12 -19.54 -9.94
N PHE A 225 -5.15 -18.85 -9.32
CA PHE A 225 -4.03 -18.27 -10.03
C PHE A 225 -3.25 -19.38 -10.75
N PRO A 226 -2.97 -19.22 -12.06
CA PRO A 226 -2.17 -20.20 -12.79
C PRO A 226 -0.74 -20.26 -12.24
N ASP A 227 -0.18 -21.47 -12.11
CA ASP A 227 1.19 -21.68 -11.59
C ASP A 227 2.26 -20.93 -12.39
N ARG A 228 2.02 -20.68 -13.69
CA ARG A 228 2.94 -19.93 -14.55
C ARG A 228 3.12 -18.47 -14.13
N ILE A 229 2.20 -17.90 -13.34
CA ILE A 229 2.27 -16.50 -12.99
C ILE A 229 3.39 -16.30 -11.97
N ARG A 230 4.39 -15.51 -12.35
CA ARG A 230 5.51 -15.23 -11.45
C ARG A 230 5.02 -14.36 -10.29
N ARG A 231 5.37 -14.80 -9.08
CA ARG A 231 4.93 -14.18 -7.82
C ARG A 231 5.37 -12.73 -7.67
N GLY A 232 6.58 -12.43 -8.15
CA GLY A 232 7.11 -11.06 -8.19
C GLY A 232 6.18 -10.12 -8.96
N TYR A 233 5.57 -10.58 -10.07
CA TYR A 233 4.64 -9.76 -10.84
C TYR A 233 3.36 -9.46 -10.09
N LEU A 234 2.83 -10.45 -9.35
CA LEU A 234 1.66 -10.27 -8.51
C LEU A 234 1.94 -9.25 -7.39
N PHE A 235 3.09 -9.36 -6.72
CA PHE A 235 3.50 -8.40 -5.69
C PHE A 235 3.74 -6.99 -6.26
N VAL A 236 4.34 -6.88 -7.44
CA VAL A 236 4.50 -5.59 -8.14
C VAL A 236 3.15 -4.98 -8.48
N ARG A 237 2.18 -5.78 -8.95
CA ARG A 237 0.83 -5.28 -9.20
C ARG A 237 0.18 -4.77 -7.92
N PHE A 238 0.34 -5.50 -6.82
CA PHE A 238 -0.14 -5.05 -5.53
C PHE A 238 0.50 -3.72 -5.13
N ALA A 239 1.82 -3.57 -5.21
CA ALA A 239 2.50 -2.33 -4.90
C ALA A 239 2.05 -1.17 -5.81
N TRP A 240 1.91 -1.41 -7.11
CA TRP A 240 1.36 -0.45 -8.07
C TRP A 240 -0.01 0.06 -7.64
N ASN A 241 -0.91 -0.87 -7.32
CA ASN A 241 -2.26 -0.56 -6.87
C ASN A 241 -2.27 0.26 -5.57
N VAL A 242 -1.36 -0.04 -4.62
CA VAL A 242 -1.19 0.74 -3.38
C VAL A 242 -0.90 2.22 -3.71
N PHE A 243 0.06 2.49 -4.59
CA PHE A 243 0.40 3.88 -4.94
C PHE A 243 -0.67 4.56 -5.79
N LYS A 244 -1.40 3.81 -6.62
CA LYS A 244 -2.53 4.36 -7.36
C LYS A 244 -3.66 4.81 -6.44
N HIS A 245 -3.96 3.99 -5.44
CA HIS A 245 -5.07 4.25 -4.53
C HIS A 245 -4.71 5.29 -3.46
N TRP A 246 -3.50 5.23 -2.90
CA TRP A 246 -3.11 6.06 -1.75
C TRP A 246 -1.94 7.01 -2.01
N GLY A 247 -1.36 7.07 -3.21
CA GLY A 247 -0.15 7.87 -3.47
C GLY A 247 -0.28 9.37 -3.18
N SER A 248 -1.42 9.99 -3.52
CA SER A 248 -1.68 11.41 -3.22
C SER A 248 -1.75 11.67 -1.71
N MET A 249 -2.28 10.71 -0.96
CA MET A 249 -2.36 10.75 0.48
C MET A 249 -0.96 10.62 1.10
N LEU A 250 -0.19 9.62 0.67
CA LEU A 250 1.18 9.39 1.12
C LEU A 250 2.07 10.61 0.89
N ASP A 251 1.94 11.25 -0.29
CA ASP A 251 2.63 12.50 -0.62
C ASP A 251 2.25 13.65 0.32
N ALA A 252 0.95 13.79 0.63
CA ALA A 252 0.49 14.82 1.57
C ALA A 252 1.04 14.59 3.00
N VAL A 253 1.09 13.34 3.46
CA VAL A 253 1.66 12.96 4.76
C VAL A 253 3.16 13.27 4.79
N GLN A 254 3.92 12.82 3.78
CA GLN A 254 5.37 13.06 3.71
C GLN A 254 5.70 14.56 3.70
N LYS A 255 4.99 15.37 2.89
CA LYS A 255 5.19 16.83 2.84
C LYS A 255 4.96 17.51 4.19
N ARG A 256 3.97 17.05 4.97
CA ARG A 256 3.72 17.58 6.31
C ARG A 256 4.83 17.21 7.28
N LYS A 257 5.34 15.98 7.21
CA LYS A 257 6.48 15.51 7.99
C LYS A 257 7.73 16.34 7.69
N ASP A 258 8.06 16.53 6.41
CA ASP A 258 9.21 17.33 5.97
C ASP A 258 9.09 18.79 6.46
N LYS A 259 7.89 19.37 6.41
CA LYS A 259 7.62 20.71 6.93
C LYS A 259 7.85 20.78 8.44
N ARG A 260 7.35 19.82 9.21
CA ARG A 260 7.54 19.75 10.67
C ARG A 260 9.01 19.69 11.04
N LYS A 261 9.77 18.82 10.38
CA LYS A 261 11.22 18.69 10.57
C LYS A 261 11.94 20.01 10.30
N LYS A 262 11.60 20.68 9.20
CA LYS A 262 12.17 21.99 8.84
C LYS A 262 11.84 23.08 9.86
N ASP A 263 10.60 23.11 10.37
CA ASP A 263 10.18 24.07 11.39
C ASP A 263 10.87 23.81 12.73
N GLU A 264 11.08 22.54 13.11
CA GLU A 264 11.83 22.15 14.31
C GLU A 264 13.31 22.53 14.19
N ASP A 265 13.96 22.23 13.07
CA ASP A 265 15.34 22.61 12.81
C ASP A 265 15.54 24.12 12.85
N LYS A 266 14.56 24.87 12.31
CA LYS A 266 14.57 26.33 12.39
C LYS A 266 14.44 26.80 13.83
N ARG A 267 13.53 26.22 14.62
CA ARG A 267 13.38 26.55 16.06
C ARG A 267 14.67 26.27 16.84
N LYS A 268 15.31 25.13 16.62
CA LYS A 268 16.60 24.78 17.25
C LYS A 268 17.70 25.79 16.88
N ARG A 269 17.81 26.16 15.60
CA ARG A 269 18.76 27.19 15.14
C ARG A 269 18.50 28.56 15.76
N ASP A 270 17.23 28.97 15.86
CA ASP A 270 16.83 30.24 16.47
C ASP A 270 17.11 30.23 17.98
N GLU A 271 16.89 29.11 18.67
CA GLU A 271 17.23 28.93 20.09
C GLU A 271 18.74 29.00 20.34
N ASP A 272 19.55 28.30 19.53
CA ASP A 272 21.02 28.34 19.61
C ASP A 272 21.58 29.74 19.31
N ARG A 273 20.92 30.49 18.43
CA ARG A 273 21.29 31.88 18.16
C ARG A 273 20.97 32.76 19.37
N ARG A 274 19.79 32.60 19.98
CA ARG A 274 19.40 33.32 21.21
C ARG A 274 20.36 33.02 22.36
N LYS A 275 20.73 31.75 22.58
CA LYS A 275 21.72 31.36 23.62
C LYS A 275 23.08 32.03 23.40
N ARG A 276 23.58 32.03 22.15
CA ARG A 276 24.84 32.73 21.79
C ARG A 276 24.76 34.23 22.03
N ASP A 277 23.64 34.86 21.70
CA ASP A 277 23.43 36.29 21.94
C ASP A 277 23.31 36.61 23.44
N GLU A 278 22.68 35.73 24.23
CA GLU A 278 22.64 35.84 25.70
C GLU A 278 24.02 35.69 26.34
N ASP A 279 24.83 34.73 25.90
CA ASP A 279 26.19 34.54 26.43
C ASP A 279 27.08 35.76 26.13
N ARG A 280 26.94 36.34 24.94
CA ARG A 280 27.57 37.62 24.57
C ARG A 280 27.12 38.77 25.48
N ARG A 281 25.83 38.85 25.82
CA ARG A 281 25.29 39.87 26.73
C ARG A 281 25.74 39.66 28.17
N LYS A 282 25.81 38.42 28.66
CA LYS A 282 26.28 38.11 30.03
C LYS A 282 27.75 38.50 30.24
N HIS A 283 28.57 38.48 29.18
CA HIS A 283 29.95 38.98 29.21
C HIS A 283 30.08 40.47 28.85
N GLY A 284 29.00 41.11 28.40
CA GLY A 284 29.01 42.49 27.94
C GLY A 284 27.74 43.22 28.35
N GLY A 285 27.71 43.74 29.58
CA GLY A 285 26.90 44.92 29.87
C GLY A 285 25.86 44.79 30.98
N ASN A 286 26.15 45.57 32.02
CA ASN A 286 25.35 45.99 33.16
C ASN A 286 23.95 46.59 32.78
N LYS A 287 22.96 46.34 33.65
CA LYS A 287 21.79 47.20 34.02
C LYS A 287 20.75 47.59 32.94
N ARG A 288 19.52 47.05 33.03
CA ARG A 288 18.32 47.68 33.65
C ARG A 288 17.03 46.83 33.47
N LYS A 289 16.17 46.96 34.49
CA LYS A 289 14.89 46.28 34.86
C LYS A 289 13.71 46.64 33.92
N ARG A 290 12.85 45.67 33.50
CA ARG A 290 11.48 45.26 34.01
C ARG A 290 10.35 46.25 33.66
N ASP A 291 9.06 45.94 33.41
CA ASP A 291 8.07 44.84 33.67
C ASP A 291 6.98 44.89 32.52
N ASP A 292 6.45 43.81 31.92
CA ASP A 292 5.33 42.85 32.22
C ASP A 292 3.91 43.20 31.67
N GLY A 293 3.23 42.20 31.06
CA GLY A 293 1.74 42.11 30.95
C GLY A 293 1.15 41.45 29.67
N PRO A 294 0.08 40.60 29.72
CA PRO A 294 0.00 39.34 28.94
C PRO A 294 -1.28 39.10 28.05
N ASP A 295 -1.59 37.83 27.79
CA ASP A 295 -1.99 37.14 26.55
C ASP A 295 -3.39 36.43 26.58
N GLY A 296 -3.82 35.84 25.45
CA GLY A 296 -4.84 34.77 25.33
C GLY A 296 -6.01 35.09 24.39
N GLY A 297 -6.57 34.22 23.52
CA GLY A 297 -6.43 32.78 23.23
C GLY A 297 -7.64 32.37 22.35
N THR A 298 -7.52 31.29 21.55
CA THR A 298 -8.46 30.87 20.48
C THR A 298 -9.15 29.52 20.80
N THR A 299 -10.36 29.26 20.30
CA THR A 299 -10.96 27.90 20.23
C THR A 299 -11.84 27.71 18.98
N ARG A 300 -11.82 26.48 18.43
CA ARG A 300 -12.62 25.97 17.28
C ARG A 300 -13.71 25.01 17.78
N GLU A 301 -14.85 24.95 17.08
CA GLU A 301 -15.90 23.93 17.20
C GLU A 301 -15.72 22.80 16.16
N ALA A 302 -16.22 21.60 16.48
CA ALA A 302 -16.30 20.45 15.58
C ALA A 302 -17.75 20.00 15.37
N MET A 303 -18.01 19.47 14.17
CA MET A 303 -19.29 18.98 13.64
C MET A 303 -19.33 17.44 13.73
N LEU A 304 -20.52 16.85 13.95
CA LEU A 304 -20.78 15.41 13.92
C LEU A 304 -21.17 14.92 12.52
N VAL A 305 -20.61 13.81 12.04
CA VAL A 305 -21.18 12.93 10.98
C VAL A 305 -20.84 11.46 11.29
N TYR A 306 -21.81 10.57 11.08
CA TYR A 306 -21.79 9.12 11.38
C TYR A 306 -20.93 8.30 10.40
N PRO A 307 -20.29 7.18 10.81
CA PRO A 307 -19.47 6.34 9.93
C PRO A 307 -20.15 5.02 9.47
N THR A 308 -19.90 4.64 8.23
CA THR A 308 -19.81 3.22 7.79
C THR A 308 -18.58 2.56 8.41
N PRO A 309 -18.51 1.22 8.53
CA PRO A 309 -17.31 0.56 9.07
C PRO A 309 -16.13 0.80 8.11
N ILE A 310 -15.17 1.61 8.57
CA ILE A 310 -13.94 1.93 7.87
C ILE A 310 -12.79 1.38 8.71
N VAL A 311 -11.85 0.70 8.06
CA VAL A 311 -10.56 0.41 8.69
C VAL A 311 -9.55 1.45 8.21
N THR A 312 -8.96 2.14 9.17
CA THR A 312 -8.24 3.38 8.96
C THR A 312 -6.88 3.28 9.61
N TYR A 313 -5.80 3.55 8.88
CA TYR A 313 -4.44 3.36 9.41
C TYR A 313 -3.61 4.62 9.27
N ALA A 314 -3.05 5.06 10.39
CA ALA A 314 -2.05 6.11 10.43
C ALA A 314 -0.70 5.44 10.16
N ILE A 315 0.01 6.02 9.20
CA ILE A 315 1.40 5.69 8.89
C ILE A 315 2.27 6.75 9.57
#